data_AF-A0AAU5QCW7-F1
#
_entry.id   AF-A0AAU5QCW7-F1
#
_cell.length_a   1.000
_cell.length_b   1.000
_cell.length_c   1.000
_cell.angle_alpha   90.00
_cell.angle_beta   90.00
_cell.angle_gamma   90.00
#
_symmetry.space_group_name_H-M   'P 1'
#
loop_
_entity.id
_entity.type
_entity.pdbx_description
1 polymer ?
#
loop_
_entity_poly.entity_id
_entity_poly.type
_entity_poly.pdbx_seq_one_letter_code
_entity_poly.pdbx_strand_id
1 'polypeptide(L)'
;MTTRRRSPHDLGEELWEAIGDFGGDGMPREVALEKMTEGQFEIAKAWDKDNKCIVEQECLLYLFTLYMRTRDPQLALLAISREIAQLHRRAVRLHRSAIAPLTPADQQSPQIIVASQAVNGIVRATQRMRDAGFSVDLALRGEGPAE
;
A
#
# COMPACT_ATOMS: atom_id res chain seq x y z
N MET A 1 33.07 -2.31 -7.82
CA MET A 1 32.40 -1.01 -8.06
C MET A 1 31.75 -0.57 -6.77
N THR A 2 32.28 0.49 -6.15
CA THR A 2 31.73 1.05 -4.91
C THR A 2 30.50 1.88 -5.28
N THR A 3 29.31 1.36 -5.04
CA THR A 3 28.06 2.08 -5.31
C THR A 3 28.03 3.32 -4.41
N ARG A 4 28.17 4.51 -5.00
CA ARG A 4 28.12 5.78 -4.27
C ARG A 4 26.81 5.82 -3.47
N ARG A 5 26.90 6.13 -2.17
CA ARG A 5 25.70 6.34 -1.33
C ARG A 5 24.95 7.54 -1.90
N ARG A 6 23.77 7.30 -2.47
CA ARG A 6 22.86 8.32 -3.01
C ARG A 6 21.90 8.77 -1.91
N SER A 7 21.52 10.04 -1.91
CA SER A 7 20.58 10.54 -0.91
C SER A 7 19.15 10.06 -1.24
N PRO A 8 18.26 9.92 -0.24
CA PRO A 8 16.86 9.58 -0.49
C PRO A 8 16.16 10.58 -1.41
N HIS A 9 16.49 11.88 -1.29
CA HIS A 9 15.98 12.94 -2.15
C HIS A 9 16.34 12.70 -3.62
N ASP A 10 17.61 12.47 -3.95
CA ASP A 10 18.04 12.27 -5.34
C ASP A 10 17.46 11.00 -5.96
N LEU A 11 17.23 9.98 -5.14
CA LEU A 11 16.59 8.73 -5.56
C LEU A 11 15.10 8.94 -5.82
N GLY A 12 14.43 9.70 -4.95
CA GLY A 12 13.02 10.05 -5.10
C GLY A 12 12.76 10.90 -6.34
N GLU A 13 13.50 12.00 -6.51
CA GLU A 13 13.37 12.84 -7.71
C GLU A 13 13.58 12.04 -9.01
N GLU A 14 14.56 11.14 -9.06
CA GLU A 14 14.75 10.26 -10.23
C GLU A 14 13.57 9.31 -10.45
N LEU A 15 13.07 8.67 -9.39
CA LEU A 15 11.94 7.74 -9.50
C LEU A 15 10.65 8.47 -9.90
N TRP A 16 10.42 9.64 -9.33
CA TRP A 16 9.26 10.48 -9.58
C TRP A 16 9.18 10.93 -11.04
N GLU A 17 10.30 11.41 -11.59
CA GLU A 17 10.39 11.77 -13.01
C GLU A 17 10.24 10.53 -13.90
N ALA A 18 10.91 9.42 -13.56
CA ALA A 18 10.80 8.18 -14.32
C ALA A 18 9.36 7.65 -14.41
N ILE A 19 8.57 7.78 -13.33
CA ILE A 19 7.13 7.43 -13.36
C ILE A 19 6.34 8.44 -14.19
N GLY A 20 6.69 9.73 -14.09
CA GLY A 20 6.07 10.80 -14.86
C GLY A 20 6.20 10.61 -16.38
N ASP A 21 7.34 10.10 -16.85
CA ASP A 21 7.61 9.80 -18.26
C ASP A 21 6.64 8.76 -18.86
N PHE A 22 6.05 7.89 -18.01
CA PHE A 22 5.04 6.90 -18.42
C PHE A 22 3.62 7.46 -18.40
N GLY A 23 3.41 8.64 -17.81
CA GLY A 23 2.10 9.28 -17.73
C GLY A 23 1.00 8.38 -17.16
N GLY A 24 -0.17 8.40 -17.82
CA GLY A 24 -1.35 7.65 -17.40
C GLY A 24 -1.29 6.14 -17.62
N ASP A 25 -0.31 5.64 -18.39
CA ASP A 25 -0.14 4.22 -18.64
C ASP A 25 0.53 3.51 -17.45
N GLY A 26 1.28 4.27 -16.64
CA GLY A 26 1.97 3.75 -15.47
C GLY A 26 3.25 2.98 -15.80
N MET A 27 4.16 2.95 -14.83
CA MET A 27 5.49 2.39 -14.99
C MET A 27 5.60 1.02 -14.29
N PRO A 28 6.04 -0.05 -14.98
CA PRO A 28 6.36 -1.33 -14.33
C PRO A 28 7.51 -1.17 -13.33
N ARG A 29 7.50 -1.99 -12.27
CA ARG A 29 8.56 -1.97 -11.26
C ARG A 29 9.93 -2.28 -11.86
N GLU A 30 9.96 -3.22 -12.78
CA GLU A 30 11.18 -3.75 -13.41
C GLU A 30 11.95 -2.64 -14.14
N VAL A 31 11.24 -1.68 -14.74
CA VAL A 31 11.85 -0.51 -15.40
C VAL A 31 12.63 0.35 -14.41
N ALA A 32 12.10 0.60 -13.20
CA ALA A 32 12.86 1.33 -12.19
C ALA A 32 14.10 0.55 -11.75
N LEU A 33 13.98 -0.78 -11.63
CA LEU A 33 15.08 -1.63 -11.19
C LEU A 33 16.22 -1.76 -12.21
N GLU A 34 16.03 -1.33 -13.46
CA GLU A 34 17.12 -1.17 -14.43
C GLU A 34 18.07 -0.03 -14.06
N LYS A 35 17.57 0.99 -13.33
CA LYS A 35 18.33 2.21 -12.97
C LYS A 35 18.77 2.26 -11.52
N MET A 36 18.09 1.55 -10.63
CA MET A 36 18.39 1.54 -9.20
C MET A 36 18.21 0.15 -8.58
N THR A 37 18.94 -0.13 -7.49
CA THR A 37 18.78 -1.40 -6.78
C THR A 37 17.43 -1.48 -6.07
N GLU A 38 17.00 -2.68 -5.68
CA GLU A 38 15.77 -2.87 -4.91
C GLU A 38 15.75 -2.04 -3.61
N GLY A 39 16.86 -1.98 -2.88
CA GLY A 39 16.94 -1.16 -1.67
C GLY A 39 16.85 0.34 -1.96
N GLN A 40 17.42 0.80 -3.07
CA GLN A 40 17.30 2.20 -3.50
C GLN A 40 15.88 2.55 -3.93
N PHE A 41 15.21 1.63 -4.64
CA PHE A 41 13.82 1.76 -5.05
C PHE A 41 12.89 1.91 -3.85
N GLU A 42 13.06 1.07 -2.82
CA GLU A 42 12.24 1.17 -1.60
C GLU A 42 12.47 2.50 -0.85
N ILE A 43 13.71 2.99 -0.82
CA ILE A 43 14.04 4.31 -0.25
C ILE A 43 13.40 5.44 -1.06
N ALA A 44 13.53 5.43 -2.39
CA ALA A 44 12.96 6.42 -3.30
C ALA A 44 11.44 6.51 -3.12
N LYS A 45 10.76 5.36 -3.19
CA LYS A 45 9.31 5.25 -3.04
C LYS A 45 8.82 5.75 -1.69
N ALA A 46 9.55 5.50 -0.60
CA ALA A 46 9.20 6.03 0.71
C ALA A 46 9.32 7.55 0.73
N TRP A 47 10.43 8.09 0.22
CA TRP A 47 10.64 9.53 0.14
C TRP A 47 9.57 10.23 -0.70
N ASP A 48 9.21 9.66 -1.86
CA ASP A 48 8.17 10.20 -2.74
C ASP A 48 6.81 10.26 -2.05
N LYS A 49 6.44 9.21 -1.30
CA LYS A 49 5.18 9.15 -0.56
C LYS A 49 5.14 10.16 0.58
N ASP A 50 6.24 10.30 1.30
CA ASP A 50 6.30 11.14 2.51
C ASP A 50 6.50 12.63 2.18
N ASN A 51 7.11 12.95 1.03
CA ASN A 51 7.49 14.32 0.68
C ASN A 51 6.91 14.76 -0.66
N LYS A 52 7.26 14.07 -1.75
CA LYS A 52 6.99 14.53 -3.11
C LYS A 52 5.50 14.60 -3.42
N CYS A 53 4.71 13.63 -2.97
CA CYS A 53 3.25 13.63 -3.13
C CYS A 53 2.60 14.92 -2.58
N ILE A 54 3.09 15.44 -1.45
CA ILE A 54 2.57 16.66 -0.82
C ILE A 54 2.99 17.89 -1.63
N VAL A 55 4.26 17.96 -2.03
CA VAL A 55 4.83 19.08 -2.80
C VAL A 55 4.15 19.23 -4.16
N GLU A 56 3.99 18.12 -4.89
CA GLU A 56 3.45 18.11 -6.25
C GLU A 56 1.91 18.06 -6.30
N GLN A 57 1.27 17.83 -5.15
CA GLN A 57 -0.17 17.59 -5.03
C GLN A 57 -0.65 16.46 -5.96
N GLU A 58 0.13 15.37 -6.02
CA GLU A 58 -0.17 14.16 -6.77
C GLU A 58 -0.03 12.93 -5.86
N CYS A 59 -0.81 11.89 -6.12
CA CYS A 59 -0.66 10.61 -5.44
C CYS A 59 0.30 9.70 -6.20
N LEU A 60 1.24 9.07 -5.49
CA LEU A 60 2.00 7.92 -5.98
C LEU A 60 1.30 6.61 -5.61
N LEU A 61 0.69 5.96 -6.61
CA LEU A 61 -0.12 4.76 -6.44
C LEU A 61 0.58 3.54 -7.06
N TYR A 62 0.27 2.34 -6.55
CA TYR A 62 0.62 1.08 -7.19
C TYR A 62 -0.66 0.31 -7.53
N LEU A 63 -1.02 0.31 -8.82
CA LEU A 63 -2.26 -0.26 -9.33
C LEU A 63 -1.94 -1.17 -10.51
N PHE A 64 -2.62 -2.33 -10.58
CA PHE A 64 -2.49 -3.26 -11.70
C PHE A 64 -1.03 -3.59 -12.11
N THR A 65 -0.13 -3.73 -11.13
CA THR A 65 1.31 -3.98 -11.31
C THR A 65 2.16 -2.80 -11.81
N LEU A 66 1.57 -1.60 -11.84
CA LEU A 66 2.20 -0.38 -12.34
C LEU A 66 2.22 0.70 -11.26
N TYR A 67 3.31 1.47 -11.23
CA TYR A 67 3.42 2.69 -10.45
C TYR A 67 2.89 3.87 -11.26
N MET A 68 2.04 4.69 -10.64
CA MET A 68 1.37 5.79 -11.30
C MET A 68 1.43 7.05 -10.43
N ARG A 69 1.60 8.19 -11.09
CA ARG A 69 1.37 9.52 -10.52
C ARG A 69 0.02 10.03 -11.01
N THR A 70 -0.85 10.45 -10.10
CA THR A 70 -2.19 10.91 -10.50
C THR A 70 -2.77 11.92 -9.52
N ARG A 71 -3.64 12.80 -10.03
CA ARG A 71 -4.53 13.66 -9.23
C ARG A 71 -5.97 13.15 -9.19
N ASP A 72 -6.25 12.01 -9.85
CA ASP A 72 -7.58 11.45 -9.93
C ASP A 72 -8.00 10.84 -8.58
N PRO A 73 -9.02 11.41 -7.90
CA PRO A 73 -9.50 10.91 -6.63
C PRO A 73 -10.09 9.49 -6.73
N GLN A 74 -10.61 9.08 -7.90
CA GLN A 74 -11.17 7.74 -8.09
C GLN A 74 -10.06 6.68 -8.13
N LEU A 75 -8.95 6.97 -8.81
CA LEU A 75 -7.78 6.08 -8.78
C LEU A 75 -7.16 6.00 -7.38
N ALA A 76 -7.09 7.11 -6.65
CA ALA A 76 -6.64 7.12 -5.27
C ALA A 76 -7.54 6.25 -4.37
N LEU A 77 -8.87 6.40 -4.50
CA LEU A 77 -9.84 5.60 -3.76
C LEU A 77 -9.73 4.10 -4.10
N LEU A 78 -9.56 3.76 -5.38
CA LEU A 78 -9.32 2.40 -5.83
C LEU A 78 -8.07 1.80 -5.20
N ALA A 79 -6.96 2.54 -5.18
CA ALA A 79 -5.70 2.09 -4.59
C ALA A 79 -5.85 1.86 -3.07
N ILE A 80 -6.45 2.80 -2.35
CA ILE A 80 -6.71 2.68 -0.91
C ILE A 80 -7.60 1.46 -0.63
N SER A 81 -8.67 1.29 -1.40
CA SER A 81 -9.60 0.17 -1.23
C SER A 81 -8.92 -1.18 -1.44
N ARG A 82 -8.03 -1.29 -2.44
CA ARG A 82 -7.24 -2.49 -2.69
C ARG A 82 -6.30 -2.81 -1.53
N GLU A 83 -5.57 -1.82 -1.02
CA GLU A 83 -4.65 -2.00 0.10
C GLU A 83 -5.39 -2.41 1.38
N ILE A 84 -6.52 -1.77 1.68
CA ILE A 84 -7.35 -2.11 2.84
C ILE A 84 -7.91 -3.54 2.74
N ALA A 85 -8.35 -3.96 1.55
CA ALA A 85 -8.77 -5.34 1.32
C ALA A 85 -7.60 -6.35 1.47
N GLN A 86 -6.38 -5.97 1.11
CA GLN A 86 -5.19 -6.79 1.35
C GLN A 86 -4.87 -6.89 2.85
N LEU A 87 -4.88 -5.78 3.58
CA LEU A 87 -4.66 -5.76 5.03
C LEU A 87 -5.70 -6.62 5.76
N HIS A 88 -6.98 -6.48 5.43
CA HIS A 88 -8.04 -7.34 5.97
C HIS A 88 -7.73 -8.83 5.74
N ARG A 89 -7.44 -9.21 4.49
CA ARG A 89 -7.13 -10.62 4.15
C ARG A 89 -5.90 -11.14 4.91
N ARG A 90 -4.84 -10.34 5.03
CA ARG A 90 -3.64 -10.71 5.79
C ARG A 90 -3.94 -10.87 7.27
N ALA A 91 -4.69 -9.95 7.88
CA ALA A 91 -5.08 -10.03 9.28
C ALA A 91 -5.94 -11.27 9.57
N VAL A 92 -6.95 -11.56 8.74
CA VAL A 92 -7.78 -12.78 8.88
C VAL A 92 -6.92 -14.04 8.76
N ARG A 93 -5.98 -14.09 7.82
CA ARG A 93 -5.07 -15.24 7.66
C ARG A 93 -4.19 -15.41 8.89
N LEU A 94 -3.57 -14.34 9.39
CA LEU A 94 -2.76 -14.38 10.60
C LEU A 94 -3.53 -14.91 11.80
N HIS A 95 -4.77 -14.44 12.01
CA HIS A 95 -5.62 -14.98 13.07
C HIS A 95 -5.83 -16.49 12.91
N ARG A 96 -6.22 -16.94 11.71
CA ARG A 96 -6.51 -18.35 11.44
C ARG A 96 -5.29 -19.26 11.52
N SER A 97 -4.11 -18.81 11.10
CA SER A 97 -2.92 -19.66 11.00
C SER A 97 -1.98 -19.56 12.20
N ALA A 98 -1.98 -18.45 12.94
CA ALA A 98 -1.00 -18.19 13.99
C ALA A 98 -1.60 -18.01 15.39
N ILE A 99 -2.92 -17.80 15.51
CA ILE A 99 -3.59 -17.62 16.81
C ILE A 99 -4.59 -18.75 17.07
N ALA A 100 -5.56 -18.95 16.17
CA ALA A 100 -6.62 -19.93 16.35
C ALA A 100 -6.14 -21.39 16.60
N PRO A 101 -5.01 -21.87 16.02
CA PRO A 101 -4.53 -23.22 16.27
C PRO A 101 -3.84 -23.42 17.63
N LEU A 102 -3.54 -22.35 18.36
CA LEU A 102 -2.88 -22.45 19.67
C LEU A 102 -3.78 -23.13 20.70
N THR A 103 -3.18 -23.80 21.69
CA THR A 103 -3.97 -24.42 22.75
C THR A 103 -4.73 -23.37 23.58
N PRO A 104 -5.82 -23.74 24.26
CA PRO A 104 -6.55 -22.79 25.11
C PRO A 104 -5.66 -22.13 26.17
N ALA A 105 -4.66 -22.85 26.70
CA ALA A 105 -3.72 -22.29 27.67
C ALA A 105 -2.80 -21.23 27.04
N ASP A 106 -2.26 -21.50 25.85
CA ASP A 106 -1.40 -20.55 25.13
C ASP A 106 -2.17 -19.29 24.71
N GLN A 107 -3.45 -19.43 24.36
CA GLN A 107 -4.31 -18.30 24.01
C GLN A 107 -4.58 -17.35 25.18
N GLN A 108 -4.43 -17.83 26.43
CA GLN A 108 -4.54 -16.98 27.64
C GLN A 108 -3.22 -16.27 27.99
N SER A 109 -2.13 -16.55 27.27
CA SER A 109 -0.88 -15.84 27.45
C SER A 109 -1.07 -14.34 27.15
N PRO A 110 -0.59 -13.41 28.01
CA PRO A 110 -0.76 -11.98 27.81
C PRO A 110 -0.30 -11.49 26.43
N GLN A 111 0.82 -12.03 25.92
CA GLN A 111 1.36 -11.65 24.61
C GLN A 111 0.42 -12.06 23.47
N ILE A 112 -0.20 -13.25 23.56
CA ILE A 112 -1.13 -13.75 22.55
C ILE A 112 -2.46 -13.00 22.60
N ILE A 113 -2.93 -12.64 23.80
CA ILE A 113 -4.13 -11.79 23.96
C ILE A 113 -3.92 -10.45 23.25
N VAL A 114 -2.79 -9.77 23.50
CA VAL A 114 -2.48 -8.48 22.85
C VAL A 114 -2.37 -8.63 21.34
N ALA A 115 -1.65 -9.66 20.86
CA ALA A 115 -1.53 -9.92 19.42
C ALA A 115 -2.89 -10.19 18.76
N SER A 116 -3.74 -10.99 19.41
CA SER A 116 -5.10 -11.30 18.95
C SER A 116 -5.99 -10.06 18.90
N GLN A 117 -5.91 -9.20 19.92
CA GLN A 117 -6.64 -7.93 19.94
C GLN A 117 -6.21 -7.00 18.80
N ALA A 118 -4.89 -6.88 18.54
CA ALA A 118 -4.38 -6.06 17.44
C ALA A 118 -4.88 -6.56 16.07
N VAL A 119 -4.79 -7.87 15.82
CA VAL A 119 -5.27 -8.49 14.57
C VAL A 119 -6.77 -8.28 14.40
N ASN A 120 -7.57 -8.52 15.46
CA ASN A 120 -9.01 -8.29 15.44
C ASN A 120 -9.37 -6.81 15.27
N GLY A 121 -8.54 -5.90 15.80
CA GLY A 121 -8.64 -4.47 15.57
C GLY A 121 -8.55 -4.12 14.09
N ILE A 122 -7.55 -4.64 13.38
CA ILE A 122 -7.37 -4.45 11.94
C ILE A 122 -8.57 -5.00 11.17
N VAL A 123 -9.01 -6.23 11.50
CA VAL A 123 -10.18 -6.86 10.85
C VAL A 123 -11.41 -5.97 10.99
N ARG A 124 -11.73 -5.51 12.20
CA ARG A 124 -12.90 -4.64 12.44
C ARG A 124 -12.81 -3.30 11.74
N ALA A 125 -11.64 -2.64 11.78
CA ALA A 125 -11.45 -1.34 11.15
C ALA A 125 -11.64 -1.44 9.62
N THR A 126 -11.07 -2.46 9.01
CA THR A 126 -11.14 -2.67 7.55
C THR A 126 -12.51 -3.20 7.09
N GLN A 127 -13.22 -3.98 7.93
CA GLN A 127 -14.56 -4.47 7.62
C GLN A 127 -15.57 -3.32 7.46
N ARG A 128 -15.49 -2.26 8.28
CA ARG A 128 -16.37 -1.07 8.16
C ARG A 128 -16.31 -0.43 6.77
N MET A 129 -15.13 -0.38 6.16
CA MET A 129 -15.01 0.15 4.80
C MET A 129 -15.66 -0.77 3.77
N ARG A 130 -15.56 -2.09 3.94
CA ARG A 130 -16.26 -3.03 3.05
C ARG A 130 -17.77 -2.92 3.21
N ASP A 131 -18.25 -2.77 4.45
CA ASP A 131 -19.67 -2.61 4.77
C ASP A 131 -20.24 -1.30 4.21
N ALA A 132 -19.44 -0.23 4.20
CA ALA A 132 -19.78 1.03 3.55
C ALA A 132 -19.74 0.97 2.00
N GLY A 133 -19.61 -0.22 1.42
CA GLY A 133 -19.68 -0.41 -0.04
C GLY A 133 -18.37 -0.17 -0.78
N PHE A 134 -17.27 0.18 -0.09
CA PHE A 134 -15.96 0.32 -0.73
C PHE A 134 -15.47 -1.06 -1.19
N SER A 135 -15.80 -1.39 -2.42
CA SER A 135 -15.31 -2.55 -3.14
C SER A 135 -14.49 -2.09 -4.34
N VAL A 136 -13.53 -2.94 -4.75
CA VAL A 136 -12.76 -2.70 -5.98
C VAL A 136 -13.71 -2.50 -7.18
N ASP A 137 -14.86 -3.19 -7.18
CA ASP A 137 -15.86 -3.10 -8.24
C ASP A 137 -16.62 -1.76 -8.23
N LEU A 138 -16.87 -1.18 -7.05
CA LEU A 138 -17.51 0.14 -6.93
C LEU A 138 -16.55 1.26 -7.37
N ALA A 139 -15.28 1.18 -6.95
CA ALA A 139 -14.24 2.12 -7.35
C ALA A 139 -13.94 2.09 -8.87
N LEU A 140 -14.11 0.92 -9.51
CA LEU A 140 -14.02 0.80 -10.97
C LEU A 140 -15.24 1.37 -11.72
N ARG A 141 -16.38 1.58 -11.04
CA ARG A 141 -17.61 2.15 -11.61
C ARG A 141 -17.72 3.67 -11.41
N GLY A 142 -16.87 4.28 -10.58
CA GLY A 142 -16.91 5.71 -10.27
C GLY A 142 -18.10 6.14 -9.41
N GLU A 143 -18.83 5.19 -8.82
CA GLU A 143 -19.96 5.46 -7.95
C GLU A 143 -19.45 5.57 -6.51
N GLY A 144 -19.62 6.74 -5.88
CA GLY A 144 -19.35 6.90 -4.45
C GLY A 144 -20.35 6.10 -3.61
N PRO A 145 -20.07 5.86 -2.31
CA PRO A 145 -21.06 5.28 -1.42
C PRO A 145 -22.33 6.16 -1.42
N ALA A 146 -23.49 5.54 -1.57
CA ALA A 146 -24.77 6.22 -1.47
C ALA A 146 -24.91 6.80 -0.05
N GLU A 147 -25.15 8.11 0.02
CA GLU A 147 -25.44 8.86 1.25
C GLU A 147 -26.70 8.35 1.95
#